data_AF-A0A377NGP4-F1
#
_entry.id   AF-A0A377NGP4-F1
#
_cell.length_a   1.000
_cell.length_b   1.000
_cell.length_c   1.000
_cell.angle_alpha   90.00
_cell.angle_beta   90.00
_cell.angle_gamma   90.00
#
_symmetry.space_group_name_H-M   'P 1'
#
loop_
_entity.id
_entity.type
_entity.pdbx_description
1 polymer ?
#
loop_
_entity_poly.entity_id
_entity_poly.type
_entity_poly.pdbx_seq_one_letter_code
_entity_poly.pdbx_strand_id
1 'polypeptide(L)' 'MILAVAIFVFTLVLVIWQPKGLGIGWSALLGAVLALVSGAVHLQ' A
#
# COMPACT_ATOMS: atom_id res chain seq x y z
N MET A 1 -12.83 8.26 -1.39
CA MET A 1 -11.60 9.03 -1.68
C MET A 1 -10.66 9.13 -0.48
N ILE A 2 -11.12 9.59 0.69
CA ILE A 2 -10.28 9.69 1.92
C ILE A 2 -9.56 8.37 2.23
N LEU A 3 -10.27 7.25 2.15
CA LEU A 3 -9.72 5.92 2.44
C LEU A 3 -8.61 5.52 1.44
N ALA A 4 -8.79 5.81 0.15
CA ALA A 4 -7.78 5.56 -0.88
C ALA A 4 -6.52 6.42 -0.63
N VAL A 5 -6.69 7.70 -0.28
CA VAL A 5 -5.58 8.60 0.07
C VAL A 5 -4.84 8.09 1.31
N ALA A 6 -5.56 7.62 2.32
CA ALA A 6 -4.96 7.06 3.53
C ALA A 6 -4.11 5.81 3.21
N ILE A 7 -4.64 4.87 2.41
CA ILE A 7 -3.91 3.67 1.97
C ILE A 7 -2.67 4.07 1.15
N PHE A 8 -2.80 5.06 0.27
CA PHE A 8 -1.69 5.54 -0.55
C PHE A 8 -0.55 6.12 0.30
N VAL A 9 -0.87 7.05 1.22
CA VAL A 9 0.13 7.65 2.12
C VAL A 9 0.76 6.58 3.01
N PHE A 10 -0.04 5.67 3.57
CA PHE A 10 0.47 4.55 4.36
C PHE A 10 1.47 3.69 3.57
N THR A 11 1.12 3.35 2.32
CA THR A 11 1.99 2.55 1.44
C THR A 11 3.28 3.30 1.12
N LEU A 12 3.21 4.61 0.84
CA LEU A 12 4.38 5.44 0.61
C LEU A 12 5.30 5.50 1.83
N VAL A 13 4.76 5.68 3.03
CA VAL A 13 5.56 5.67 4.26
C VAL A 13 6.27 4.32 4.41
N LEU A 14 5.58 3.21 4.22
CA LEU A 14 6.18 1.86 4.31
C LEU A 14 7.25 1.57 3.25
N VAL A 15 7.07 2.11 2.04
CA VAL A 15 8.02 1.95 0.94
C VAL A 15 9.25 2.84 1.14
N ILE A 16 9.07 4.08 1.60
CA ILE A 16 10.17 5.04 1.84
C ILE A 16 10.93 4.67 3.11
N TRP A 17 10.23 4.35 4.19
CA TRP A 17 10.79 3.89 5.46
C TRP A 17 11.11 2.40 5.40
N GLN A 18 11.69 1.94 4.29
CA GLN A 18 11.98 0.54 4.01
C GLN A 18 12.65 -0.12 5.23
N PRO A 19 11.90 -0.89 6.06
CA PRO A 19 12.43 -1.37 7.31
C PRO A 19 13.47 -2.45 7.00
N LYS A 20 14.58 -2.47 7.74
CA LYS A 20 15.76 -3.28 7.43
C LYS A 20 15.39 -4.73 7.10
N GLY A 21 15.65 -5.15 5.86
CA GLY A 21 15.39 -6.50 5.34
C GLY A 21 14.05 -6.68 4.61
N LEU A 22 13.12 -5.73 4.68
CA LEU A 22 11.88 -5.75 3.90
C LEU A 22 12.16 -5.14 2.52
N GLY A 23 12.08 -5.95 1.46
CA GLY A 23 12.19 -5.43 0.10
C GLY A 23 11.04 -4.47 -0.23
N ILE A 24 11.30 -3.44 -1.04
CA ILE A 24 10.29 -2.47 -1.51
C ILE A 24 9.03 -3.18 -2.06
N GLY A 25 9.22 -4.30 -2.75
CA GLY A 25 8.13 -5.11 -3.30
C GLY A 25 7.16 -5.66 -2.26
N TRP A 26 7.63 -6.05 -1.06
CA TRP A 26 6.75 -6.56 0.01
C TRP A 26 5.87 -5.45 0.60
N SER A 27 6.45 -4.27 0.85
CA SER A 27 5.70 -3.09 1.28
C SER A 27 4.66 -2.66 0.24
N ALA A 28 5.04 -2.65 -1.04
CA ALA A 28 4.14 -2.30 -2.13
C ALA A 28 2.99 -3.31 -2.30
N LEU A 29 3.28 -4.62 -2.20
CA LEU A 29 2.28 -5.67 -2.29
C LEU A 29 1.25 -5.56 -1.16
N LEU A 30 1.68 -5.29 0.07
CA LEU A 30 0.79 -5.11 1.21
C LEU A 30 -0.17 -3.93 1.00
N GLY A 31 0.35 -2.80 0.50
CA GLY A 31 -0.49 -1.65 0.12
C GLY A 31 -1.51 -1.98 -0.98
N ALA A 32 -1.08 -2.72 -2.01
CA ALA A 32 -1.95 -3.14 -3.11
C ALA A 32 -3.08 -4.07 -2.65
N VAL A 33 -2.78 -5.04 -1.79
CA VAL A 33 -3.78 -5.93 -1.20
C VAL A 33 -4.78 -5.16 -0.34
N LEU A 34 -4.30 -4.23 0.49
CA LEU A 34 -5.19 -3.36 1.28
C LEU A 34 -6.11 -2.51 0.38
N ALA A 35 -5.59 -1.99 -0.73
CA ALA A 35 -6.36 -1.21 -1.69
C ALA A 35 -7.44 -2.05 -2.40
N LEU A 36 -7.14 -3.31 -2.71
CA LEU A 36 -8.11 -4.26 -3.30
C LEU A 36 -9.20 -4.66 -2.29
N VAL A 37 -8.81 -5.08 -1.08
CA VAL A 37 -9.76 -5.59 -0.08
C VAL A 37 -10.67 -4.47 0.45
N SER A 38 -10.18 -3.23 0.51
CA SER A 38 -11.00 -2.06 0.87
C SER A 38 -11.92 -1.58 -0.26
N GLY A 39 -11.86 -2.18 -1.45
CA GLY A 39 -12.62 -1.74 -2.62
C GLY A 39 -12.19 -0.37 -3.16
N ALA A 40 -11.01 0.13 -2.76
CA ALA A 40 -10.46 1.37 -3.30
C ALA A 40 -10.00 1.19 -4.75
N VAL A 41 -9.67 -0.04 -5.14
CA VAL A 41 -9.26 -0.43 -6.49
C VAL A 41 -9.96 -1.74 -6.84
N HIS A 42 -10.35 -1.89 -8.10
CA HIS A 42 -10.96 -3.11 -8.63
C HIS A 42 -10.06 -3.73 -9.69
N LEU A 43 -10.06 -5.06 -9.78
CA LEU A 43 -9.49 -5.77 -10.91
C LEU A 43 -10.38 -5.49 -12.12
N GLN A 44 -9.79 -4.93 -13.17
CA GLN A 44 -10.46 -4.68 -14.45
C GLN A 44 -10.35 -5.91 -15.35
#